data_AF-A0A765TFB2-F1
#
_entry.id   AF-A0A765TFB2-F1
#
_cell.length_a   1.000
_cell.length_b   1.000
_cell.length_c   1.000
_cell.angle_alpha   90.00
_cell.angle_beta   90.00
_cell.angle_gamma   90.00
#
_symmetry.space_group_name_H-M   'P 1'
#
loop_
_entity.id
_entity.type
_entity.pdbx_description
1 polymer ?
#
loop_
_entity_poly.entity_id
_entity_poly.type
_entity_poly.pdbx_seq_one_letter_code
_entity_poly.pdbx_strand_id
1 'polypeptide(L)'
;QKGIVQLSSATNSTSEVLAATPKAVKAAYDLANGKQAADATLTALAALATAADKLPYFTGVDRAALTALTSVGRAILGKTSIQSVLDYLGLGEGSALPVGVPVPWPSATPPTGWLKCNGAAFSSEMYPRLAKAYPTNKLPDLRGEFIRGWDDGRGIDAGREILSFQEGTIVSGFDDNDTGDISSLSSTQYGFGDTLTSNQWGAINGKKWIFDASSKGAQKYDWWAYVSARPRNIAFNYIVRAA
;
A
#
# COMPACT_ATOMS: atom_id res chain seq x y z
N GLN A 1 6.94 89.38 -1.16
CA GLN A 1 8.15 90.22 -1.04
C GLN A 1 9.38 89.33 -1.18
N LYS A 2 10.47 89.81 -1.78
CA LYS A 2 11.79 89.14 -1.69
C LYS A 2 12.44 89.56 -0.36
N GLY A 3 13.13 88.65 0.31
CA GLY A 3 13.76 88.88 1.62
C GLY A 3 15.02 88.05 1.81
N ILE A 4 15.74 88.31 2.91
CA ILE A 4 16.92 87.53 3.32
C ILE A 4 16.43 86.24 3.97
N VAL A 5 17.03 85.09 3.59
CA VAL A 5 16.72 83.77 4.17
C VAL A 5 18.00 83.15 4.73
N GLN A 6 17.89 82.47 5.88
CA GLN A 6 19.00 81.72 6.45
C GLN A 6 19.10 80.33 5.81
N LEU A 7 20.31 79.85 5.59
CA LEU A 7 20.59 78.56 4.96
C LEU A 7 20.86 77.47 6.00
N SER A 8 20.36 76.27 5.76
CA SER A 8 20.63 75.09 6.60
C SER A 8 21.11 73.91 5.77
N SER A 9 22.10 73.17 6.30
CA SER A 9 22.58 71.92 5.72
C SER A 9 22.07 70.67 6.45
N ALA A 10 21.11 70.82 7.37
CA ALA A 10 20.47 69.69 8.03
C ALA A 10 19.54 68.94 7.07
N THR A 11 19.62 67.60 7.04
CA THR A 11 18.79 66.73 6.18
C THR A 11 17.47 66.32 6.84
N ASN A 12 17.27 66.66 8.11
CA ASN A 12 16.08 66.38 8.92
C ASN A 12 15.47 67.65 9.53
N SER A 13 15.74 68.82 8.95
CA SER A 13 15.19 70.09 9.43
C SER A 13 13.66 70.10 9.33
N THR A 14 12.98 70.42 10.43
CA THR A 14 11.52 70.68 10.45
C THR A 14 11.18 72.14 10.22
N SER A 15 12.18 73.02 10.06
CA SER A 15 11.97 74.45 9.84
C SER A 15 11.44 74.75 8.45
N GLU A 16 10.33 75.50 8.39
CA GLU A 16 9.73 76.00 7.15
C GLU A 16 10.26 77.39 6.73
N VAL A 17 11.07 78.04 7.57
CA VAL A 17 11.60 79.41 7.35
C VAL A 17 13.06 79.44 6.88
N LEU A 18 13.77 78.30 6.92
CA LEU A 18 15.15 78.16 6.46
C LEU A 18 15.19 77.54 5.07
N ALA A 19 16.13 77.99 4.22
CA ALA A 19 16.34 77.38 2.90
C ALA A 19 17.40 76.27 2.95
N ALA A 20 17.14 75.16 2.25
CA ALA A 20 18.06 74.02 2.17
C ALA A 20 19.27 74.33 1.25
N THR A 21 20.46 73.89 1.64
CA THR A 21 21.67 73.98 0.80
C THR A 21 21.76 72.82 -0.20
N PRO A 22 22.53 72.96 -1.31
CA PRO A 22 22.84 71.84 -2.21
C PRO A 22 23.47 70.64 -1.49
N LYS A 23 24.24 70.88 -0.42
CA LYS A 23 24.81 69.83 0.43
C LYS A 23 23.72 69.00 1.11
N ALA A 24 22.69 69.64 1.68
CA ALA A 24 21.55 68.94 2.28
C ALA A 24 20.77 68.13 1.24
N VAL A 25 20.51 68.72 0.06
CA VAL A 25 19.77 68.04 -1.03
C VAL A 25 20.54 66.83 -1.52
N LYS A 26 21.85 66.96 -1.79
CA LYS A 26 22.69 65.83 -2.21
C LYS A 26 22.72 64.73 -1.15
N ALA A 27 22.90 65.10 0.12
CA ALA A 27 22.93 64.13 1.22
C ALA A 27 21.60 63.38 1.39
N ALA A 28 20.45 64.07 1.24
CA ALA A 28 19.14 63.43 1.26
C ALA A 28 18.90 62.52 0.05
N TYR A 29 19.31 62.97 -1.15
CA TYR A 29 19.25 62.15 -2.37
C TYR A 29 20.10 60.89 -2.25
N ASP A 30 21.37 61.03 -1.85
CA ASP A 30 22.28 59.89 -1.67
C ASP A 30 21.72 58.90 -0.64
N LEU A 31 21.12 59.40 0.46
CA LEU A 31 20.47 58.57 1.46
C LEU A 31 19.27 57.81 0.89
N ALA A 32 18.45 58.44 0.05
CA ALA A 32 17.26 57.84 -0.58
C ALA A 32 17.61 56.88 -1.73
N ASN A 33 18.63 57.22 -2.54
CA ASN A 33 19.06 56.45 -3.71
C ASN A 33 19.61 55.06 -3.34
N GLY A 34 20.01 54.86 -2.08
CA GLY A 34 20.40 53.55 -1.53
C GLY A 34 19.28 52.78 -0.82
N LYS A 35 18.04 53.29 -0.78
CA LYS A 35 16.89 52.61 -0.15
C LYS A 35 16.07 51.87 -1.19
N GLN A 36 15.38 50.82 -0.74
CA GLN A 36 14.37 50.18 -1.55
C GLN A 36 13.21 51.14 -1.80
N ALA A 37 12.69 51.15 -3.03
CA ALA A 37 11.49 51.90 -3.36
C ALA A 37 10.31 51.46 -2.49
N ALA A 38 9.39 52.37 -2.18
CA ALA A 38 8.18 52.04 -1.45
C ALA A 38 7.37 50.98 -2.23
N ASP A 39 7.22 49.80 -1.64
CA ASP A 39 6.52 48.66 -2.22
C ASP A 39 5.48 48.16 -1.21
N ALA A 40 4.23 48.03 -1.66
CA ALA A 40 3.11 47.70 -0.78
C ALA A 40 3.21 46.25 -0.25
N THR A 41 3.68 45.32 -1.08
CA THR A 41 3.91 43.92 -0.68
C THR A 41 5.03 43.84 0.37
N LEU A 42 6.13 44.55 0.17
CA LEU A 42 7.21 44.57 1.14
C LEU A 42 6.80 45.24 2.45
N THR A 43 5.99 46.31 2.36
CA THR A 43 5.39 46.96 3.52
C THR A 43 4.52 45.98 4.31
N ALA A 44 3.70 45.17 3.62
CA ALA A 44 2.86 44.15 4.24
C ALA A 44 3.66 43.05 4.94
N LEU A 45 4.78 42.61 4.34
CA LEU A 45 5.69 41.63 4.95
C LEU A 45 6.44 42.22 6.16
N ALA A 46 6.90 43.46 6.06
CA ALA A 46 7.61 44.16 7.13
C ALA A 46 6.72 44.46 8.35
N ALA A 47 5.39 44.56 8.14
CA ALA A 47 4.41 44.76 9.20
C ALA A 47 4.08 43.48 10.01
N LEU A 48 4.54 42.30 9.59
CA LEU A 48 4.28 41.05 10.30
C LEU A 48 5.03 41.01 11.64
N ALA A 49 4.33 40.65 12.72
CA ALA A 49 4.94 40.48 14.04
C ALA A 49 5.91 39.29 14.04
N THR A 50 7.15 39.50 14.50
CA THR A 50 8.11 38.42 14.64
C THR A 50 7.69 37.46 15.76
N ALA A 51 7.60 36.17 15.43
CA ALA A 51 7.24 35.13 16.38
C ALA A 51 7.80 33.77 15.93
N ALA A 52 8.15 32.93 16.89
CA ALA A 52 8.56 31.56 16.62
C ALA A 52 7.38 30.75 16.02
N ASP A 53 7.72 29.73 15.24
CA ASP A 53 6.77 28.75 14.70
C ASP A 53 5.62 29.38 13.89
N LYS A 54 5.92 30.44 13.13
CA LYS A 54 4.99 31.09 12.20
C LYS A 54 5.44 30.97 10.75
N LEU A 55 4.47 30.87 9.84
CA LEU A 55 4.65 30.94 8.39
C LEU A 55 3.91 32.18 7.84
N PRO A 56 4.61 33.11 7.17
CA PRO A 56 3.97 34.17 6.40
C PRO A 56 3.19 33.63 5.20
N TYR A 57 2.01 34.19 4.95
CA TYR A 57 1.21 33.91 3.76
C TYR A 57 0.40 35.14 3.35
N PHE A 58 -0.02 35.22 2.08
CA PHE A 58 -0.84 36.32 1.59
C PHE A 58 -2.33 36.00 1.71
N THR A 59 -3.11 36.98 2.19
CA THR A 59 -4.59 36.93 2.27
C THR A 59 -5.27 37.75 1.16
N GLY A 60 -4.46 38.41 0.33
CA GLY A 60 -4.86 39.23 -0.81
C GLY A 60 -3.64 39.97 -1.37
N VAL A 61 -3.84 40.75 -2.44
CA VAL A 61 -2.81 41.65 -2.99
C VAL A 61 -2.37 42.62 -1.89
N ASP A 62 -1.06 42.71 -1.65
CA ASP A 62 -0.45 43.57 -0.63
C ASP A 62 -0.95 43.34 0.80
N ARG A 63 -1.44 42.12 1.11
CA ARG A 63 -1.93 41.76 2.44
C ARG A 63 -1.30 40.46 2.91
N ALA A 64 -0.40 40.54 3.88
CA ALA A 64 0.23 39.38 4.50
C ALA A 64 -0.35 39.09 5.89
N ALA A 65 -0.32 37.83 6.29
CA ALA A 65 -0.70 37.35 7.61
C ALA A 65 0.23 36.21 8.05
N LEU A 66 0.12 35.81 9.33
CA LEU A 66 0.87 34.69 9.89
C LEU A 66 -0.08 33.55 10.23
N THR A 67 0.34 32.33 9.93
CA THR A 67 -0.28 31.11 10.46
C THR A 67 0.72 30.32 11.30
N ALA A 68 0.25 29.44 12.17
CA ALA A 68 1.14 28.55 12.92
C ALA A 68 1.75 27.51 11.98
N LEU A 69 3.08 27.39 11.99
CA LEU A 69 3.80 26.31 11.33
C LEU A 69 4.11 25.25 12.37
N THR A 70 3.42 24.12 12.34
CA THR A 70 3.60 23.05 13.33
C THR A 70 4.96 22.38 13.21
N SER A 71 5.40 21.68 14.25
CA SER A 71 6.61 20.84 14.21
C SER A 71 6.53 19.78 13.10
N VAL A 72 5.35 19.22 12.86
CA VAL A 72 5.06 18.28 11.76
C VAL A 72 5.27 18.96 10.41
N GLY A 73 4.71 20.15 10.21
CA GLY A 73 4.91 20.93 8.97
C GLY A 73 6.38 21.23 8.71
N ARG A 74 7.13 21.68 9.74
CA ARG A 74 8.59 21.89 9.62
C ARG A 74 9.34 20.60 9.27
N ALA A 75 8.97 19.49 9.92
CA ALA A 75 9.61 18.21 9.69
C ALA A 75 9.41 17.72 8.25
N ILE A 76 8.23 17.93 7.65
CA ILE A 76 7.93 17.57 6.25
C ILE A 76 8.66 18.50 5.28
N LEU A 77 8.55 19.82 5.47
CA LEU A 77 9.20 20.81 4.60
C LEU A 77 10.73 20.70 4.60
N GLY A 78 11.32 20.21 5.70
CA GLY A 78 12.76 19.97 5.82
C GLY A 78 13.26 18.67 5.18
N LYS A 79 12.38 17.86 4.56
CA LYS A 79 12.78 16.60 3.89
C LYS A 79 13.32 16.88 2.49
N THR A 80 14.37 16.15 2.10
CA THR A 80 15.08 16.34 0.83
C THR A 80 14.67 15.35 -0.26
N SER A 81 13.83 14.35 0.06
CA SER A 81 13.35 13.36 -0.89
C SER A 81 11.94 12.87 -0.56
N ILE A 82 11.23 12.38 -1.58
CA ILE A 82 9.92 11.72 -1.41
C ILE A 82 10.02 10.57 -0.40
N GLN A 83 11.08 9.75 -0.49
CA GLN A 83 11.28 8.62 0.44
C GLN A 83 11.33 9.09 1.89
N SER A 84 12.08 10.15 2.19
CA SER A 84 12.20 10.66 3.57
C SER A 84 10.90 11.28 4.11
N VAL A 85 10.00 11.76 3.22
CA VAL A 85 8.64 12.17 3.59
C VAL A 85 7.79 10.94 3.89
N LEU A 86 7.85 9.91 3.04
CA LEU A 86 7.13 8.66 3.25
C LEU A 86 7.55 7.99 4.57
N ASP A 87 8.85 7.90 4.84
CA ASP A 87 9.38 7.33 6.09
C ASP A 87 8.88 8.11 7.32
N TYR A 88 8.86 9.44 7.24
CA TYR A 88 8.35 10.29 8.32
C TYR A 88 6.86 10.05 8.60
N LEU A 89 6.08 9.77 7.55
CA LEU A 89 4.65 9.44 7.66
C LEU A 89 4.42 7.97 8.04
N GLY A 90 5.48 7.16 8.18
CA GLY A 90 5.35 5.71 8.36
C GLY A 90 4.86 4.97 7.10
N LEU A 91 4.84 5.64 5.95
CA LEU A 91 4.44 5.14 4.64
C LEU A 91 5.65 4.71 3.78
N GLY A 92 6.82 4.60 4.40
CA GLY A 92 8.07 4.22 3.75
C GLY A 92 8.06 2.76 3.30
N GLU A 93 9.00 1.96 3.79
CA GLU A 93 9.10 0.55 3.39
C GLU A 93 7.86 -0.30 3.75
N GLY A 94 7.02 0.20 4.68
CA GLY A 94 5.81 -0.43 5.16
C GLY A 94 4.54 0.29 4.72
N SER A 95 4.18 0.18 3.43
CA SER A 95 2.75 0.08 3.09
C SER A 95 2.08 -0.89 4.09
N ALA A 96 0.81 -0.67 4.43
CA ALA A 96 0.06 -1.57 5.32
C ALA A 96 0.18 -3.06 4.92
N LEU A 97 0.57 -3.32 3.67
CA LEU A 97 0.94 -4.63 3.14
C LEU A 97 2.44 -4.70 2.79
N PRO A 98 3.24 -5.51 3.50
CA PRO A 98 4.63 -5.79 3.14
C PRO A 98 4.77 -6.33 1.69
N VAL A 99 5.92 -6.05 1.06
CA VAL A 99 6.25 -6.63 -0.26
C VAL A 99 6.28 -8.16 -0.15
N GLY A 100 5.66 -8.84 -1.12
CA GLY A 100 5.61 -10.30 -1.17
C GLY A 100 4.40 -10.96 -0.48
N VAL A 101 3.52 -10.21 0.19
CA VAL A 101 2.28 -10.79 0.74
C VAL A 101 1.28 -11.06 -0.39
N PRO A 102 0.79 -12.30 -0.58
CA PRO A 102 -0.26 -12.60 -1.54
C PRO A 102 -1.60 -12.01 -1.10
N VAL A 103 -2.27 -11.28 -1.99
CA VAL A 103 -3.57 -10.64 -1.75
C VAL A 103 -4.58 -11.08 -2.81
N PRO A 104 -5.82 -11.44 -2.44
CA PRO A 104 -6.89 -11.68 -3.40
C PRO A 104 -7.22 -10.43 -4.22
N TRP A 105 -7.28 -10.57 -5.54
CA TRP A 105 -7.56 -9.51 -6.49
C TRP A 105 -8.69 -9.90 -7.46
N PRO A 106 -9.74 -9.06 -7.62
CA PRO A 106 -10.96 -9.45 -8.32
C PRO A 106 -10.84 -9.46 -9.85
N SER A 107 -9.78 -8.91 -10.43
CA SER A 107 -9.62 -8.78 -11.88
C SER A 107 -8.53 -9.69 -12.43
N ALA A 108 -8.68 -10.12 -13.69
CA ALA A 108 -7.66 -10.87 -14.43
C ALA A 108 -6.34 -10.09 -14.59
N THR A 109 -6.37 -8.75 -14.55
CA THR A 109 -5.19 -7.91 -14.73
C THR A 109 -4.83 -7.24 -13.40
N PRO A 110 -3.61 -7.46 -12.86
CA PRO A 110 -3.17 -6.78 -11.64
C PRO A 110 -2.94 -5.28 -11.92
N PRO A 111 -3.02 -4.42 -10.88
CA PRO A 111 -2.61 -3.02 -11.01
C PRO A 111 -1.11 -2.91 -11.35
N THR A 112 -0.72 -1.76 -11.90
CA THR A 112 0.71 -1.45 -12.10
C THR A 112 1.50 -1.60 -10.80
N GLY A 113 2.67 -2.25 -10.87
CA GLY A 113 3.51 -2.52 -9.70
C GLY A 113 3.13 -3.78 -8.92
N TRP A 114 2.21 -4.60 -9.43
CA TRP A 114 1.83 -5.88 -8.85
C TRP A 114 2.06 -7.04 -9.82
N LEU A 115 2.40 -8.21 -9.28
CA LEU A 115 2.64 -9.44 -10.05
C LEU A 115 1.69 -10.54 -9.59
N LYS A 116 1.32 -11.45 -10.50
CA LYS A 116 0.48 -12.61 -10.18
C LYS A 116 1.30 -13.72 -9.54
N CYS A 117 0.74 -14.39 -8.54
CA CYS A 117 1.27 -15.65 -8.00
C CYS A 117 0.90 -16.82 -8.93
N ASN A 118 1.53 -16.88 -10.10
CA ASN A 118 1.26 -17.89 -11.14
C ASN A 118 2.51 -18.71 -11.51
N GLY A 119 3.50 -18.82 -10.62
CA GLY A 119 4.75 -19.52 -10.88
C GLY A 119 5.79 -18.73 -11.68
N ALA A 120 5.49 -17.49 -12.08
CA ALA A 120 6.39 -16.69 -12.92
C ALA A 120 7.68 -16.30 -12.19
N ALA A 121 8.78 -16.28 -12.95
CA ALA A 121 10.04 -15.69 -12.51
C ALA A 121 9.98 -14.16 -12.53
N PHE A 122 10.82 -13.52 -11.73
CA PHE A 122 10.99 -12.07 -11.70
C PHE A 122 12.47 -11.69 -11.56
N SER A 123 12.81 -10.44 -11.87
CA SER A 123 14.17 -9.90 -11.76
C SER A 123 14.43 -9.39 -10.33
N SER A 124 15.50 -9.87 -9.71
CA SER A 124 15.99 -9.36 -8.42
C SER A 124 16.51 -7.94 -8.50
N GLU A 125 17.00 -7.52 -9.67
CA GLU A 125 17.50 -6.18 -9.92
C GLU A 125 16.35 -5.18 -9.96
N MET A 126 15.24 -5.57 -10.59
CA MET A 126 14.03 -4.74 -10.68
C MET A 126 13.21 -4.77 -9.38
N TYR A 127 13.18 -5.92 -8.69
CA TYR A 127 12.36 -6.14 -7.49
C TYR A 127 13.20 -6.72 -6.33
N PRO A 128 14.19 -5.99 -5.81
CA PRO A 128 15.11 -6.50 -4.79
C PRO A 128 14.42 -6.85 -3.47
N ARG A 129 13.36 -6.11 -3.11
CA ARG A 129 12.55 -6.41 -1.92
C ARG A 129 11.74 -7.69 -2.08
N LEU A 130 11.22 -7.93 -3.28
CA LEU A 130 10.50 -9.17 -3.59
C LEU A 130 11.46 -10.36 -3.60
N ALA A 131 12.69 -10.18 -4.08
CA ALA A 131 13.73 -11.21 -4.01
C ALA A 131 14.09 -11.58 -2.56
N LYS A 132 14.05 -10.61 -1.63
CA LYS A 132 14.24 -10.91 -0.20
C LYS A 132 13.10 -11.77 0.37
N ALA A 133 11.86 -11.56 -0.09
CA ALA A 133 10.70 -12.36 0.33
C ALA A 133 10.64 -13.73 -0.37
N TYR A 134 11.05 -13.80 -1.64
CA TYR A 134 11.08 -15.01 -2.47
C TYR A 134 12.49 -15.21 -3.08
N PRO A 135 13.45 -15.80 -2.33
CA PRO A 135 14.86 -15.90 -2.73
C PRO A 135 15.13 -16.73 -3.99
N THR A 136 14.17 -17.52 -4.43
CA THR A 136 14.25 -18.30 -5.69
C THR A 136 13.98 -17.46 -6.93
N ASN A 137 13.67 -16.17 -6.77
CA ASN A 137 13.27 -15.25 -7.84
C ASN A 137 12.07 -15.77 -8.65
N LYS A 138 11.21 -16.57 -8.02
CA LYS A 138 9.97 -17.09 -8.58
C LYS A 138 8.85 -16.94 -7.57
N LEU A 139 7.68 -16.53 -8.06
CA LEU A 139 6.46 -16.51 -7.26
C LEU A 139 5.88 -17.91 -7.14
N PRO A 140 5.19 -18.23 -6.04
CA PRO A 140 4.41 -19.46 -5.95
C PRO A 140 3.31 -19.46 -7.03
N ASP A 141 2.92 -20.65 -7.49
CA ASP A 141 1.71 -20.80 -8.29
C ASP A 141 0.54 -21.11 -7.35
N LEU A 142 -0.31 -20.11 -7.11
CA LEU A 142 -1.44 -20.20 -6.18
C LEU A 142 -2.78 -20.36 -6.89
N ARG A 143 -2.77 -20.67 -8.19
CA ARG A 143 -4.00 -20.86 -8.96
C ARG A 143 -4.68 -22.15 -8.53
N GLY A 144 -5.81 -22.02 -7.86
CA GLY A 144 -6.58 -23.17 -7.35
C GLY A 144 -6.13 -23.68 -5.98
N GLU A 145 -5.15 -23.02 -5.35
CA GLU A 145 -4.59 -23.42 -4.07
C GLU A 145 -5.21 -22.67 -2.90
N PHE A 146 -5.29 -23.34 -1.75
CA PHE A 146 -5.59 -22.69 -0.47
C PHE A 146 -4.31 -22.40 0.30
N ILE A 147 -4.18 -21.16 0.79
CA ILE A 147 -3.09 -20.80 1.69
C ILE A 147 -3.44 -21.25 3.10
N ARG A 148 -2.52 -21.96 3.76
CA ARG A 148 -2.64 -22.37 5.17
C ARG A 148 -1.49 -21.81 6.01
N GLY A 149 -1.69 -21.75 7.32
CA GLY A 149 -0.61 -21.44 8.27
C GLY A 149 0.48 -22.52 8.25
N TRP A 150 1.73 -22.09 8.30
CA TRP A 150 2.89 -22.97 8.49
C TRP A 150 2.93 -23.46 9.95
N ASP A 151 3.33 -24.71 10.17
CA ASP A 151 3.32 -25.34 11.50
C ASP A 151 4.34 -24.70 12.46
N ASP A 152 5.50 -24.30 11.96
CA ASP A 152 6.59 -23.66 12.71
C ASP A 152 6.89 -24.32 14.07
N GLY A 153 6.85 -25.66 14.11
CA GLY A 153 7.17 -26.45 15.31
C GLY A 153 6.02 -26.66 16.29
N ARG A 154 4.77 -26.30 15.94
CA ARG A 154 3.58 -26.59 16.78
C ARG A 154 3.25 -28.09 16.83
N GLY A 155 3.63 -28.86 15.82
CA GLY A 155 3.45 -30.32 15.76
C GLY A 155 2.11 -30.77 15.18
N ILE A 156 1.32 -29.87 14.56
CA ILE A 156 0.06 -30.22 13.87
C ILE A 156 0.33 -30.71 12.44
N ASP A 157 1.31 -30.12 11.75
CA ASP A 157 1.75 -30.48 10.39
C ASP A 157 3.28 -30.56 10.35
N ALA A 158 3.83 -31.45 11.20
CA ALA A 158 5.26 -31.57 11.43
C ALA A 158 6.03 -32.02 10.18
N GLY A 159 7.23 -31.47 9.99
CA GLY A 159 8.11 -31.81 8.85
C GLY A 159 7.79 -31.07 7.55
N ARG A 160 6.74 -30.23 7.53
CA ARG A 160 6.39 -29.42 6.37
C ARG A 160 7.21 -28.12 6.31
N GLU A 161 7.74 -27.79 5.14
CA GLU A 161 8.50 -26.56 4.89
C GLU A 161 7.59 -25.40 4.45
N ILE A 162 8.00 -24.16 4.71
CA ILE A 162 7.30 -22.97 4.20
C ILE A 162 7.27 -22.99 2.67
N LEU A 163 6.13 -22.59 2.07
CA LEU A 163 5.88 -22.62 0.62
C LEU A 163 5.85 -24.02 -0.03
N SER A 164 5.88 -25.11 0.74
CA SER A 164 5.75 -26.47 0.18
C SER A 164 4.32 -26.79 -0.25
N PHE A 165 4.21 -27.40 -1.44
CA PHE A 165 2.96 -27.96 -1.94
C PHE A 165 2.60 -29.24 -1.17
N GLN A 166 1.31 -29.45 -0.94
CA GLN A 166 0.75 -30.71 -0.45
C GLN A 166 -0.50 -31.00 -1.25
N GLU A 167 -0.60 -32.21 -1.79
CA GLU A 167 -1.81 -32.69 -2.43
C GLU A 167 -2.96 -32.79 -1.41
N GLY A 168 -4.20 -32.59 -1.87
CA GLY A 168 -5.36 -32.77 -1.01
C GLY A 168 -5.43 -34.19 -0.45
N THR A 169 -5.53 -34.31 0.88
CA THR A 169 -5.66 -35.61 1.55
C THR A 169 -7.11 -36.05 1.58
N ILE A 170 -7.36 -37.29 1.21
CA ILE A 170 -8.65 -37.95 1.39
C ILE A 170 -8.78 -38.41 2.85
N VAL A 171 -9.86 -38.05 3.53
CA VAL A 171 -10.18 -38.51 4.90
C VAL A 171 -11.25 -39.59 4.82
N SER A 172 -10.96 -40.79 5.35
CA SER A 172 -11.87 -41.95 5.35
C SER A 172 -12.75 -41.97 6.61
N GLY A 173 -14.00 -42.42 6.45
CA GLY A 173 -14.86 -42.89 7.55
C GLY A 173 -14.88 -44.42 7.62
N PHE A 174 -15.26 -44.97 8.78
CA PHE A 174 -15.59 -46.37 8.97
C PHE A 174 -17.12 -46.50 9.05
N ASP A 175 -17.68 -47.41 8.26
CA ASP A 175 -19.10 -47.74 8.22
C ASP A 175 -19.21 -49.26 8.35
N ASP A 176 -19.88 -49.73 9.41
CA ASP A 176 -20.00 -51.14 9.78
C ASP A 176 -21.20 -51.85 9.13
N ASN A 177 -22.04 -51.11 8.38
CA ASN A 177 -23.10 -51.59 7.48
C ASN A 177 -23.87 -52.83 8.01
N ASP A 178 -24.69 -52.62 9.04
CA ASP A 178 -25.70 -53.57 9.47
C ASP A 178 -26.87 -53.61 8.48
N THR A 179 -26.76 -54.48 7.47
CA THR A 179 -27.86 -54.93 6.59
C THR A 179 -28.76 -53.83 6.01
N GLY A 180 -28.31 -53.14 4.95
CA GLY A 180 -29.27 -52.43 4.08
C GLY A 180 -28.73 -51.45 3.06
N ASP A 181 -27.53 -50.91 3.23
CA ASP A 181 -27.24 -49.63 2.58
C ASP A 181 -26.22 -49.69 1.44
N ILE A 182 -26.62 -49.11 0.29
CA ILE A 182 -25.79 -48.85 -0.88
C ILE A 182 -25.56 -47.35 -0.96
N SER A 183 -24.38 -46.88 -0.56
CA SER A 183 -23.94 -45.51 -0.82
C SER A 183 -23.48 -45.38 -2.28
N SER A 184 -24.31 -44.77 -3.13
CA SER A 184 -23.95 -44.47 -4.53
C SER A 184 -24.32 -43.03 -4.91
N LEU A 185 -23.41 -42.34 -5.61
CA LEU A 185 -23.76 -41.17 -6.42
C LEU A 185 -24.37 -41.68 -7.75
N SER A 186 -25.57 -42.22 -7.67
CA SER A 186 -26.32 -42.76 -8.81
C SER A 186 -26.90 -41.67 -9.74
N SER A 187 -26.70 -40.40 -9.39
CA SER A 187 -27.18 -39.24 -10.14
C SER A 187 -26.32 -38.01 -9.84
N THR A 188 -26.19 -37.12 -10.83
CA THR A 188 -25.64 -35.77 -10.66
C THR A 188 -26.45 -34.91 -9.69
N GLN A 189 -27.70 -35.31 -9.40
CA GLN A 189 -28.61 -34.66 -8.46
C GLN A 189 -28.24 -34.90 -6.98
N TYR A 190 -27.43 -35.93 -6.68
CA TYR A 190 -26.98 -36.27 -5.33
C TYR A 190 -25.59 -35.72 -4.99
N GLY A 191 -25.00 -34.90 -5.88
CA GLY A 191 -23.86 -34.08 -5.53
C GLY A 191 -24.28 -33.03 -4.49
N PHE A 192 -23.68 -33.04 -3.31
CA PHE A 192 -23.91 -32.00 -2.32
C PHE A 192 -23.37 -30.65 -2.85
N GLY A 193 -24.26 -29.76 -3.29
CA GLY A 193 -23.94 -28.42 -3.78
C GLY A 193 -24.13 -28.24 -5.29
N ASP A 194 -23.04 -28.06 -6.03
CA ASP A 194 -23.08 -27.74 -7.47
C ASP A 194 -23.13 -29.01 -8.34
N THR A 195 -23.90 -28.97 -9.43
CA THR A 195 -23.96 -30.02 -10.46
C THR A 195 -22.57 -30.36 -10.99
N LEU A 196 -22.24 -31.64 -11.08
CA LEU A 196 -20.97 -32.13 -11.64
C LEU A 196 -20.86 -31.79 -13.14
N THR A 197 -19.68 -31.39 -13.60
CA THR A 197 -19.39 -31.23 -15.03
C THR A 197 -19.34 -32.59 -15.73
N SER A 198 -19.53 -32.63 -17.06
CA SER A 198 -19.46 -33.86 -17.85
C SER A 198 -18.14 -34.63 -17.70
N ASN A 199 -17.02 -33.92 -17.51
CA ASN A 199 -15.71 -34.53 -17.29
C ASN A 199 -15.60 -35.16 -15.89
N GLN A 200 -16.10 -34.48 -14.86
CA GLN A 200 -16.14 -35.02 -13.49
C GLN A 200 -17.09 -36.21 -13.39
N TRP A 201 -18.25 -36.13 -14.04
CA TRP A 201 -19.21 -37.23 -14.15
C TRP A 201 -18.60 -38.43 -14.88
N GLY A 202 -17.93 -38.21 -16.02
CA GLY A 202 -17.25 -39.27 -16.77
C GLY A 202 -16.19 -40.02 -15.95
N ALA A 203 -15.58 -39.37 -14.96
CA ALA A 203 -14.57 -39.99 -14.09
C ALA A 203 -15.15 -40.90 -12.99
N ILE A 204 -16.43 -40.73 -12.62
CA ILE A 204 -17.06 -41.40 -11.47
C ILE A 204 -18.33 -42.19 -11.81
N ASN A 205 -18.97 -41.92 -12.94
CA ASN A 205 -20.23 -42.53 -13.37
C ASN A 205 -20.08 -44.05 -13.53
N GLY A 206 -21.01 -44.82 -12.95
CA GLY A 206 -21.01 -46.27 -12.98
C GLY A 206 -19.96 -46.96 -12.10
N LYS A 207 -19.11 -46.20 -11.39
CA LYS A 207 -18.20 -46.77 -10.40
C LYS A 207 -19.00 -47.10 -9.14
N LYS A 208 -19.05 -48.38 -8.80
CA LYS A 208 -19.61 -48.89 -7.54
C LYS A 208 -18.54 -48.76 -6.48
N TRP A 209 -18.89 -48.14 -5.36
CA TRP A 209 -17.92 -47.83 -4.31
C TRP A 209 -17.88 -48.93 -3.24
N ILE A 210 -18.87 -49.84 -3.21
CA ILE A 210 -18.89 -51.06 -2.37
C ILE A 210 -19.52 -52.22 -3.17
N PHE A 211 -18.94 -53.42 -3.06
CA PHE A 211 -19.32 -54.63 -3.81
C PHE A 211 -20.24 -55.54 -2.97
N ASP A 212 -21.08 -56.33 -3.63
CA ASP A 212 -21.97 -57.32 -3.02
C ASP A 212 -21.18 -58.52 -2.44
N ALA A 213 -21.35 -58.78 -1.15
CA ALA A 213 -20.75 -59.88 -0.41
C ALA A 213 -21.26 -61.28 -0.83
N SER A 214 -22.30 -61.37 -1.65
CA SER A 214 -22.92 -62.65 -2.05
C SER A 214 -22.08 -63.46 -3.05
N SER A 215 -21.11 -62.84 -3.73
CA SER A 215 -20.52 -63.41 -4.96
C SER A 215 -19.21 -64.16 -4.76
N LYS A 216 -18.36 -63.83 -3.78
CA LYS A 216 -17.11 -64.57 -3.48
C LYS A 216 -16.76 -64.40 -2.00
N GLY A 217 -16.61 -65.52 -1.29
CA GLY A 217 -16.39 -65.58 0.16
C GLY A 217 -15.32 -64.61 0.68
N ALA A 218 -15.57 -64.13 1.91
CA ALA A 218 -14.77 -63.13 2.60
C ALA A 218 -13.27 -63.36 2.45
N GLN A 219 -12.59 -62.41 1.80
CA GLN A 219 -11.16 -62.24 1.90
C GLN A 219 -10.89 -60.89 2.54
N LYS A 220 -9.91 -60.87 3.44
CA LYS A 220 -9.41 -59.66 4.08
C LYS A 220 -8.84 -58.74 2.99
N TYR A 221 -9.54 -57.65 2.70
CA TYR A 221 -9.09 -56.65 1.73
C TYR A 221 -8.98 -55.29 2.42
N ASP A 222 -7.85 -54.62 2.20
CA ASP A 222 -7.53 -53.26 2.68
C ASP A 222 -8.28 -52.15 1.91
N TRP A 223 -9.62 -52.07 1.96
CA TRP A 223 -10.37 -51.16 1.06
C TRP A 223 -11.34 -50.19 1.76
N TRP A 224 -11.24 -48.92 1.35
CA TRP A 224 -11.79 -47.68 1.91
C TRP A 224 -12.98 -47.15 1.08
N ALA A 225 -14.01 -46.58 1.71
CA ALA A 225 -15.16 -45.92 1.03
C ALA A 225 -15.04 -44.39 1.09
N TYR A 226 -15.40 -43.67 0.02
CA TYR A 226 -15.00 -42.26 -0.21
C TYR A 226 -16.17 -41.26 -0.22
N VAL A 227 -15.93 -40.08 0.35
CA VAL A 227 -16.60 -38.81 -0.02
C VAL A 227 -15.50 -37.75 -0.22
N SER A 228 -15.43 -37.15 -1.41
CA SER A 228 -14.57 -36.00 -1.67
C SER A 228 -15.41 -34.73 -1.60
N ALA A 229 -15.12 -33.87 -0.62
CA ALA A 229 -15.73 -32.55 -0.53
C ALA A 229 -14.81 -31.54 -1.20
N ARG A 230 -15.26 -30.94 -2.31
CA ARG A 230 -14.64 -29.74 -2.87
C ARG A 230 -15.10 -28.53 -2.06
N PRO A 231 -14.20 -27.72 -1.48
CA PRO A 231 -14.63 -26.48 -0.83
C PRO A 231 -15.29 -25.55 -1.87
N ARG A 232 -16.48 -25.03 -1.57
CA ARG A 232 -17.09 -23.97 -2.38
C ARG A 232 -16.25 -22.70 -2.22
N ASN A 233 -15.84 -22.09 -3.34
CA ASN A 233 -15.03 -20.88 -3.34
C ASN A 233 -15.37 -20.00 -4.55
N ILE A 234 -14.95 -18.73 -4.50
CA ILE A 234 -14.99 -17.79 -5.62
C ILE A 234 -13.54 -17.49 -6.00
N ALA A 235 -13.22 -17.62 -7.29
CA ALA A 235 -11.86 -17.44 -7.79
C ALA A 235 -11.46 -15.96 -7.84
N PHE A 236 -10.37 -15.63 -7.14
CA PHE A 236 -9.66 -14.35 -7.23
C PHE A 236 -8.23 -14.63 -7.72
N ASN A 237 -7.57 -13.66 -8.34
CA ASN A 237 -6.12 -13.76 -8.52
C ASN A 237 -5.44 -13.58 -7.17
N TYR A 238 -4.39 -14.35 -6.89
CA TYR A 238 -3.41 -13.95 -5.89
C TYR A 238 -2.36 -13.06 -6.55
N ILE A 239 -2.16 -11.85 -6.01
CA ILE A 239 -1.16 -10.90 -6.48
C ILE A 239 -0.26 -10.46 -5.33
N VAL A 240 0.99 -10.12 -5.65
CA VAL A 240 1.95 -9.54 -4.71
C VAL A 240 2.38 -8.16 -5.20
N ARG A 241 2.61 -7.25 -4.25
CA ARG A 241 3.25 -5.97 -4.55
C ARG A 241 4.71 -6.24 -4.95
N ALA A 242 5.16 -5.62 -6.04
CA ALA A 242 6.50 -5.81 -6.57
C ALA A 242 7.53 -4.81 -6.02
N ALA A 243 7.09 -3.65 -5.50
CA ALA A 243 7.96 -2.58 -4.97
C ALA A 243 7.38 -1.82 -3.76
#